data_AF-A0A7X6SQB2-F1
#
_entry.id   AF-A0A7X6SQB2-F1
#
_cell.length_a   1.000
_cell.length_b   1.000
_cell.length_c   1.000
_cell.angle_alpha   90.00
_cell.angle_beta   90.00
_cell.angle_gamma   90.00
#
_symmetry.space_group_name_H-M   'P 1'
#
loop_
_entity.id
_entity.type
_entity.pdbx_description
1 polymer ?
#
loop_
_entity_poly.entity_id
_entity_poly.type
_entity_poly.pdbx_seq_one_letter_code
_entity_poly.pdbx_strand_id
1 'polypeptide(L)'
;MTTGFTGMTITRETFKKAERLSSRKTITKLFESGNTLFTRYFKVIWAESETDSPFPARIAFAVPKKRIRHAVIRNLLKRRIREAYRKNKYPFYKFLVSENIQIALMVIFRKDTIEEYSTLEKAVREMLGRISSEIREKRY
;
A
#
# COMPACT_ATOMS: atom_id res chain seq x y z
N MET A 1 9.28 25.72 -34.28
CA MET A 1 8.45 24.60 -34.75
C MET A 1 8.87 23.36 -33.98
N THR A 2 7.87 22.67 -33.42
CA THR A 2 7.80 21.34 -32.78
C THR A 2 8.79 20.32 -33.37
N THR A 3 9.31 19.30 -32.68
CA THR A 3 8.86 18.49 -31.53
C THR A 3 10.05 17.61 -31.15
N GLY A 4 10.32 17.43 -29.85
CA GLY A 4 11.27 16.43 -29.36
C GLY A 4 10.75 15.82 -28.07
N PHE A 5 9.72 14.97 -28.19
CA PHE A 5 9.20 14.17 -27.09
C PHE A 5 10.26 13.10 -26.76
N THR A 6 11.08 13.31 -25.74
CA THR A 6 12.10 12.35 -25.31
C THR A 6 11.96 12.05 -23.83
N GLY A 7 11.64 10.80 -23.53
CA GLY A 7 11.69 10.26 -22.16
C GLY A 7 10.39 9.63 -21.67
N MET A 8 9.77 8.73 -22.43
CA MET A 8 8.95 7.69 -21.79
C MET A 8 9.89 6.76 -21.01
N THR A 9 10.20 7.14 -19.77
CA THR A 9 10.99 6.32 -18.87
C THR A 9 10.18 5.07 -18.56
N ILE A 10 10.67 3.90 -19.00
CA ILE A 10 10.18 2.61 -18.57
C ILE A 10 10.47 2.52 -17.05
N THR A 11 9.52 2.94 -16.23
CA THR A 11 9.61 2.88 -14.78
C THR A 11 9.54 1.41 -14.38
N ARG A 12 10.71 0.79 -14.19
CA ARG A 12 10.82 -0.52 -13.54
C ARG A 12 10.14 -0.45 -12.19
N GLU A 13 8.92 -0.97 -12.11
CA GLU A 13 8.16 -0.94 -10.88
C GLU A 13 8.84 -1.92 -9.91
N THR A 14 9.61 -1.40 -8.96
CA THR A 14 10.40 -2.17 -7.99
C THR A 14 9.99 -1.73 -6.59
N PHE A 15 9.92 -2.67 -5.64
CA PHE A 15 9.54 -2.38 -4.25
C PHE A 15 10.80 -2.11 -3.41
N LYS A 16 11.30 -0.87 -3.50
CA LYS A 16 12.57 -0.44 -2.89
C LYS A 16 12.50 -0.41 -1.36
N LYS A 17 13.65 -0.45 -0.68
CA LYS A 17 13.74 -0.45 0.80
C LYS A 17 13.10 0.79 1.42
N ALA A 18 13.23 1.95 0.78
CA ALA A 18 12.64 3.22 1.23
C ALA A 18 11.10 3.21 1.20
N GLU A 19 10.48 2.44 0.31
CA GLU A 19 9.02 2.25 0.26
C GLU A 19 8.49 1.42 1.45
N ARG A 20 9.36 0.75 2.21
CA ARG A 20 8.96 -0.13 3.31
C ARG A 20 8.83 0.64 4.61
N LEU A 21 7.65 0.53 5.23
CA LEU A 21 7.45 0.92 6.61
C LEU A 21 8.12 -0.13 7.52
N SER A 22 9.25 0.25 8.14
CA SER A 22 10.07 -0.65 8.97
C SER A 22 10.43 -0.07 10.35
N SER A 23 10.24 1.24 10.54
CA SER A 23 10.51 1.90 11.82
C SER A 23 9.48 1.46 12.88
N ARG A 24 9.97 0.92 14.00
CA ARG A 24 9.12 0.54 15.14
C ARG A 24 8.31 1.72 15.65
N LYS A 25 8.94 2.90 15.78
CA LYS A 25 8.28 4.14 16.23
C LYS A 25 7.11 4.52 15.32
N THR A 26 7.33 4.50 13.99
CA THR A 26 6.29 4.86 13.01
C THR A 26 5.16 3.83 12.99
N ILE A 27 5.49 2.54 13.12
CA ILE A 27 4.48 1.47 13.22
C ILE A 27 3.65 1.63 14.50
N THR A 28 4.27 1.87 15.65
CA THR A 28 3.58 2.08 16.93
C THR A 28 2.62 3.28 16.83
N LYS A 29 3.11 4.44 16.38
CA LYS A 29 2.27 5.63 16.17
C LYS A 29 1.10 5.35 15.24
N LEU A 30 1.32 4.59 14.17
CA LEU A 30 0.28 4.20 13.23
C LEU A 30 -0.82 3.37 13.91
N PHE A 31 -0.48 2.45 14.81
CA PHE A 31 -1.47 1.66 15.56
C PHE A 31 -2.18 2.47 16.67
N GLU A 32 -1.54 3.49 17.23
CA GLU A 32 -2.11 4.32 18.30
C GLU A 32 -3.07 5.39 17.77
N SER A 33 -2.69 6.09 16.70
CA SER A 33 -3.41 7.28 16.22
C SER A 33 -3.76 7.24 14.73
N GLY A 34 -3.55 6.11 14.06
CA GLY A 34 -3.87 5.97 12.64
C GLY A 34 -5.36 5.77 12.37
N ASN A 35 -5.82 6.32 11.26
CA ASN A 35 -7.13 6.02 10.71
C ASN A 35 -7.19 4.55 10.30
N THR A 36 -8.32 3.89 10.56
CA THR A 36 -8.51 2.47 10.26
C THR A 36 -9.67 2.29 9.30
N LEU A 37 -9.41 1.52 8.23
CA LEU A 37 -10.43 1.12 7.29
C LEU A 37 -10.41 -0.38 7.06
N PHE A 38 -11.55 -0.89 6.60
CA PHE A 38 -11.75 -2.29 6.31
C PHE A 38 -12.26 -2.48 4.90
N THR A 39 -11.59 -3.36 4.16
CA THR A 39 -12.11 -3.93 2.93
C THR A 39 -12.45 -5.40 3.15
N ARG A 40 -12.95 -6.07 2.11
CA ARG A 40 -13.24 -7.50 2.13
C ARG A 40 -12.03 -8.34 2.55
N TYR A 41 -10.82 -7.95 2.14
CA TYR A 41 -9.59 -8.73 2.34
C TYR A 41 -8.61 -8.11 3.34
N PHE A 42 -8.68 -6.80 3.55
CA PHE A 42 -7.66 -6.08 4.29
C PHE A 42 -8.25 -5.27 5.44
N LYS A 43 -7.53 -5.22 6.56
CA LYS A 43 -7.58 -4.11 7.51
C LYS A 43 -6.43 -3.21 7.12
N VAL A 44 -6.70 -1.93 6.88
CA VAL A 44 -5.64 -0.95 6.62
C VAL A 44 -5.64 0.07 7.74
N ILE A 45 -4.45 0.37 8.22
CA ILE A 45 -4.22 1.44 9.17
C ILE A 45 -3.30 2.44 8.48
N TRP A 46 -3.68 3.71 8.51
CA TRP A 46 -3.01 4.74 7.74
C TRP A 46 -2.94 6.06 8.52
N ALA A 47 -1.89 6.84 8.29
CA ALA A 47 -1.74 8.18 8.85
C ALA A 47 -0.87 9.03 7.93
N GLU A 48 -1.11 10.35 7.91
CA GLU A 48 -0.16 11.28 7.34
C GLU A 48 1.18 11.19 8.09
N SER A 49 2.27 11.24 7.35
CA SER A 49 3.62 11.07 7.87
C SER A 49 4.57 11.93 7.06
N GLU A 50 4.97 13.06 7.63
CA GLU A 50 6.07 13.85 7.09
C GLU A 50 7.37 13.06 7.19
N THR A 51 7.99 12.77 6.05
CA THR A 51 9.23 12.01 5.97
C THR A 51 10.08 12.51 4.80
N ASP A 52 11.40 12.50 4.95
CA ASP A 52 12.33 12.80 3.84
C ASP A 52 12.42 11.67 2.79
N SER A 53 11.37 10.85 2.67
CA SER A 53 11.30 9.76 1.72
C SER A 53 10.92 10.30 0.34
N PRO A 54 11.60 9.88 -0.74
CA PRO A 54 11.21 10.24 -2.10
C PRO A 54 9.91 9.54 -2.55
N PHE A 55 9.28 8.75 -1.68
CA PHE A 55 8.06 8.01 -1.96
C PHE A 55 6.89 8.60 -1.16
N PRO A 56 5.74 8.90 -1.80
CA PRO A 56 4.59 9.49 -1.13
C PRO A 56 3.88 8.53 -0.18
N ALA A 57 4.18 7.23 -0.25
CA ALA A 57 3.65 6.24 0.69
C ALA A 57 4.73 5.27 1.17
N ARG A 58 4.73 4.99 2.46
CA ARG A 58 5.52 3.93 3.09
C ARG A 58 4.60 2.84 3.59
N ILE A 59 4.79 1.60 3.11
CA ILE A 59 3.83 0.52 3.34
C ILE A 59 4.48 -0.72 3.98
N ALA A 60 3.73 -1.36 4.87
CA ALA A 60 4.01 -2.68 5.42
C ALA A 60 2.84 -3.64 5.18
N PHE A 61 3.15 -4.90 4.88
CA PHE A 61 2.15 -5.95 4.67
C PHE A 61 2.30 -7.06 5.72
N ALA A 62 1.20 -7.32 6.43
CA ALA A 62 1.10 -8.36 7.44
C ALA A 62 0.11 -9.46 7.01
N VAL A 63 0.51 -10.72 7.18
CA VAL A 63 -0.38 -11.89 7.06
C VAL A 63 -0.32 -12.60 8.42
N PRO A 64 -1.39 -12.57 9.23
CA PRO A 64 -1.37 -13.07 10.60
C PRO A 64 -1.13 -14.57 10.70
N LYS A 65 -0.18 -14.99 11.56
CA LYS A 65 0.13 -16.41 11.87
C LYS A 65 -1.08 -17.16 12.44
N LYS A 66 -1.93 -16.47 13.22
CA LYS A 66 -3.13 -17.07 13.85
C LYS A 66 -4.12 -17.61 12.81
N ARG A 67 -4.25 -16.94 11.65
CA ARG A 67 -5.18 -17.33 10.58
C ARG A 67 -4.52 -18.26 9.55
N ILE A 68 -3.30 -17.93 9.13
CA ILE A 68 -2.54 -18.73 8.16
C ILE A 68 -1.34 -19.38 8.87
N ARG A 69 -1.49 -20.65 9.26
CA ARG A 69 -0.49 -21.37 10.07
C ARG A 69 0.79 -21.72 9.30
N HIS A 70 0.68 -22.07 8.02
CA HIS A 70 1.85 -22.45 7.20
C HIS A 70 2.63 -21.23 6.71
N ALA A 71 3.94 -21.22 6.98
CA ALA A 71 4.83 -20.12 6.58
C ALA A 71 4.91 -19.96 5.05
N VAL A 72 4.91 -21.07 4.33
CA VAL A 72 4.93 -21.09 2.86
C VAL A 72 3.72 -20.35 2.30
N ILE A 73 2.51 -20.63 2.82
CA ILE A 73 1.27 -19.96 2.41
C ILE A 73 1.32 -18.46 2.73
N ARG A 74 1.76 -18.09 3.95
CA ARG A 74 1.91 -16.67 4.31
C ARG A 74 2.83 -15.93 3.36
N ASN A 75 3.95 -16.54 3.00
CA ASN A 75 4.94 -15.94 2.11
C ASN A 75 4.39 -15.81 0.68
N LEU A 76 3.65 -16.82 0.20
CA LEU A 76 2.95 -16.76 -1.07
C LEU A 76 1.96 -15.60 -1.12
N LEU A 77 1.08 -15.47 -0.12
CA LEU A 77 0.13 -14.37 -0.02
C LEU A 77 0.84 -13.01 0.03
N LYS A 78 1.87 -12.86 0.87
CA LYS A 78 2.67 -11.62 0.93
C LYS A 78 3.35 -11.29 -0.40
N ARG A 79 3.80 -12.29 -1.16
CA ARG A 79 4.38 -12.09 -2.50
C ARG A 79 3.31 -11.60 -3.47
N ARG A 80 2.17 -12.28 -3.54
CA ARG A 80 1.05 -11.92 -4.42
C ARG A 80 0.52 -10.51 -4.13
N ILE A 81 0.30 -10.17 -2.86
CA ILE A 81 -0.19 -8.85 -2.44
C ILE A 81 0.82 -7.75 -2.78
N ARG A 82 2.12 -7.97 -2.52
CA ARG A 82 3.16 -6.99 -2.87
C ARG A 82 3.26 -6.76 -4.37
N GLU A 83 3.12 -7.82 -5.16
CA GLU A 83 3.13 -7.74 -6.61
C GLU A 83 1.92 -6.98 -7.16
N ALA A 84 0.72 -7.29 -6.65
CA ALA A 84 -0.48 -6.54 -6.97
C ALA A 84 -0.34 -5.05 -6.62
N TYR A 85 0.21 -4.73 -5.45
CA TYR A 85 0.48 -3.34 -5.07
C TYR A 85 1.49 -2.68 -6.00
N ARG A 86 2.59 -3.37 -6.31
CA ARG A 86 3.66 -2.87 -7.18
C ARG A 86 3.13 -2.41 -8.55
N LYS A 87 2.22 -3.19 -9.16
CA LYS A 87 1.59 -2.88 -10.45
C LYS A 87 0.50 -1.80 -10.39
N ASN A 88 -0.12 -1.60 -9.23
CA ASN A 88 -1.31 -0.75 -9.09
C ASN A 88 -1.06 0.52 -8.25
N LYS A 89 0.16 0.77 -7.78
CA LYS A 89 0.48 1.92 -6.91
C LYS A 89 0.49 3.27 -7.62
N TYR A 90 0.63 3.31 -8.95
CA TYR A 90 0.85 4.57 -9.67
C TYR A 90 -0.31 5.57 -9.57
N PRO A 91 -1.59 5.18 -9.81
CA PRO A 91 -2.71 6.11 -9.62
C PRO A 91 -2.81 6.63 -8.19
N PHE A 92 -2.53 5.76 -7.22
CA PHE A 92 -2.50 6.12 -5.81
C PHE A 92 -1.39 7.14 -5.51
N TYR A 93 -0.18 6.92 -6.02
CA TYR A 93 0.94 7.85 -5.84
C TYR A 93 0.68 9.20 -6.50
N LYS A 94 0.10 9.19 -7.70
CA LYS A 94 -0.29 10.43 -8.40
C LYS A 94 -1.24 11.27 -7.56
N PHE A 95 -2.24 10.63 -6.94
CA PHE A 95 -3.15 11.29 -6.01
C PHE A 95 -2.43 11.87 -4.79
N LEU A 96 -1.58 11.08 -4.10
CA LEU A 96 -0.87 11.57 -2.93
C LEU A 96 0.06 12.76 -3.26
N VAL A 97 0.73 12.71 -4.41
CA VAL A 97 1.61 13.80 -4.87
C VAL A 97 0.79 15.05 -5.22
N SER A 98 -0.37 14.90 -5.89
CA SER A 98 -1.20 16.07 -6.23
C SER A 98 -1.79 16.76 -5.01
N GLU A 99 -2.06 16.01 -3.94
CA GLU A 99 -2.53 16.55 -2.66
C GLU A 99 -1.38 17.03 -1.75
N ASN A 100 -0.13 16.91 -2.20
CA ASN A 100 1.09 17.19 -1.43
C ASN A 100 1.11 16.47 -0.06
N ILE A 101 0.77 15.19 -0.05
CA ILE A 101 0.73 14.36 1.15
C ILE A 101 1.69 13.18 1.09
N GLN A 102 2.19 12.85 2.26
CA GLN A 102 2.93 11.62 2.50
C GLN A 102 2.25 10.82 3.59
N ILE A 103 2.20 9.50 3.42
CA ILE A 103 1.49 8.63 4.35
C ILE A 103 2.29 7.39 4.74
N ALA A 104 2.04 6.89 5.94
CA ALA A 104 2.44 5.56 6.40
C ALA A 104 1.23 4.62 6.39
N LEU A 105 1.43 3.39 5.95
CA LEU A 105 0.40 2.38 5.74
C LEU A 105 0.79 1.02 6.33
N MET A 106 -0.12 0.41 7.08
CA MET A 106 -0.05 -0.98 7.50
C MET A 106 -1.25 -1.73 6.93
N VAL A 107 -0.99 -2.69 6.05
CA VAL A 107 -2.00 -3.52 5.41
C VAL A 107 -1.96 -4.92 6.02
N ILE A 108 -3.06 -5.34 6.63
CA ILE A 108 -3.20 -6.62 7.33
C ILE A 108 -4.22 -7.48 6.59
N PHE A 109 -3.78 -8.62 6.06
CA PHE A 109 -4.67 -9.59 5.43
C PHE A 109 -5.58 -10.27 6.48
N ARG A 110 -6.87 -10.39 6.17
CA ARG A 110 -7.89 -10.83 7.13
C ARG A 110 -8.49 -12.22 6.86
N LYS A 111 -8.31 -12.77 5.65
CA LYS A 111 -8.81 -14.11 5.32
C LYS A 111 -7.86 -15.20 5.85
N ASP A 112 -8.41 -16.39 5.96
CA ASP A 112 -7.76 -17.65 6.35
C ASP A 112 -7.58 -18.61 5.15
N THR A 113 -8.05 -18.21 3.97
CA THR A 113 -7.96 -18.96 2.72
C THR A 113 -6.79 -18.49 1.84
N ILE A 114 -6.34 -19.39 0.95
CA ILE A 114 -5.44 -19.03 -0.14
C ILE A 114 -6.28 -18.45 -1.27
N GLU A 115 -5.96 -17.22 -1.67
CA GLU A 115 -6.62 -16.56 -2.79
C GLU A 115 -5.71 -16.53 -4.01
N GLU A 116 -6.30 -16.67 -5.20
CA GLU A 116 -5.59 -16.50 -6.47
C GLU A 116 -5.07 -15.08 -6.65
N TYR A 117 -4.08 -14.92 -7.53
CA TYR A 117 -3.47 -13.62 -7.80
C TYR A 117 -4.51 -12.61 -8.32
N SER A 118 -5.37 -13.03 -9.26
CA SER A 118 -6.42 -12.18 -9.86
C SER A 118 -7.36 -11.61 -8.81
N THR A 119 -7.77 -12.43 -7.83
CA THR A 119 -8.59 -12.02 -6.69
C THR A 119 -7.87 -11.01 -5.80
N LEU A 120 -6.60 -11.27 -5.47
CA LEU A 120 -5.80 -10.37 -4.64
C LEU A 120 -5.49 -9.04 -5.34
N GLU A 121 -5.30 -9.06 -6.65
CA GLU A 121 -5.09 -7.86 -7.45
C GLU A 121 -6.31 -6.94 -7.43
N LYS A 122 -7.51 -7.49 -7.65
CA LYS A 122 -8.77 -6.75 -7.51
C LYS A 122 -8.93 -6.19 -6.10
N ALA A 123 -8.64 -6.99 -5.08
CA ALA A 123 -8.72 -6.57 -3.68
C ALA A 123 -7.75 -5.43 -3.35
N VAL A 124 -6.53 -5.44 -3.90
CA VAL A 124 -5.55 -4.36 -3.71
C VAL A 124 -6.01 -3.08 -4.41
N ARG A 125 -6.56 -3.17 -5.63
CA ARG A 125 -7.12 -2.00 -6.34
C ARG A 125 -8.26 -1.36 -5.56
N GLU A 126 -9.20 -2.16 -5.08
CA GLU A 126 -10.31 -1.72 -4.22
C GLU A 126 -9.77 -1.01 -2.97
N MET A 127 -8.79 -1.63 -2.29
CA MET A 127 -8.16 -1.07 -1.10
C MET A 127 -7.50 0.29 -1.36
N LEU A 128 -6.72 0.44 -2.44
CA LEU A 128 -6.08 1.72 -2.78
C LEU A 128 -7.11 2.81 -3.10
N GLY A 129 -8.17 2.48 -3.84
CA GLY A 129 -9.26 3.41 -4.13
C GLY A 129 -9.97 3.88 -2.86
N ARG A 130 -10.28 2.94 -1.95
CA ARG A 130 -10.90 3.25 -0.65
C ARG A 130 -10.03 4.17 0.21
N ILE A 131 -8.71 3.94 0.26
CA ILE A 131 -7.78 4.82 0.97
C ILE A 131 -7.82 6.23 0.37
N SER A 132 -7.75 6.36 -0.96
CA SER A 132 -7.83 7.67 -1.62
C SER A 132 -9.13 8.42 -1.31
N SER A 133 -10.27 7.74 -1.32
CA SER A 133 -11.57 8.33 -0.98
C SER A 133 -11.61 8.81 0.47
N GLU A 134 -11.15 8.01 1.42
CA GLU A 134 -11.18 8.36 2.83
C GLU A 134 -10.22 9.51 3.18
N ILE A 135 -9.06 9.58 2.52
CA ILE A 135 -8.16 10.73 2.63
C ILE A 135 -8.85 12.01 2.16
N ARG A 136 -9.58 11.94 1.04
CA ARG A 136 -10.33 13.08 0.51
C ARG A 136 -11.42 13.51 1.50
N GLU A 137 -12.25 12.58 1.98
CA GLU A 137 -13.35 12.86 2.92
C GLU A 137 -12.90 13.44 4.26
N LYS A 138 -11.67 13.14 4.72
CA LYS A 138 -11.15 13.69 5.98
C LYS A 138 -10.51 15.07 5.84
N ARG A 139 -10.25 15.52 4.61
CA ARG A 139 -9.61 16.81 4.32
C ARG A 139 -10.59 17.90 3.89
N TYR A 140 -11.78 17.53 3.41
CA TYR A 140 -12.86 18.43 3.01
C TYR A 140 -14.06 18.26 3.93
#